data_AF-A0A7S1E1L9-F1
#
_entry.id   AF-A0A7S1E1L9-F1
#
_cell.length_a   1.000
_cell.length_b   1.000
_cell.length_c   1.000
_cell.angle_alpha   90.00
_cell.angle_beta   90.00
_cell.angle_gamma   90.00
#
_symmetry.space_group_name_H-M   'P 1'
#
loop_
_entity.id
_entity.type
_entity.pdbx_description
1 polymer ?
#
loop_
_entity_poly.entity_id
_entity_poly.type
_entity_poly.pdbx_seq_one_letter_code
_entity_poly.pdbx_strand_id
1 'polypeptide(L)'
;ATQKDDELRKLNRKISLLNMKQGILTGDYYTYKGKFKSLVLEYGAPIFVWYYTVWISGFAMVYGGLQVGQSMGFLDVMELISKVEAYTGYNLDPTLGTLALTLALNELLEPARIPFVIFTAKPVANYFFPPKF
;
A
#
# COMPACT_ATOMS: atom_id res chain seq x y z
N ALA A 1 15.58 -25.67 23.56
CA ALA A 1 15.79 -24.22 23.37
C ALA A 1 16.98 -23.84 24.24
N THR A 2 17.96 -23.16 23.67
CA THR A 2 19.23 -22.83 24.33
C THR A 2 18.99 -21.63 25.24
N GLN A 3 19.64 -21.55 26.42
CA GLN A 3 19.50 -20.42 27.35
C GLN A 3 19.67 -19.04 26.68
N LYS A 4 20.52 -18.97 25.65
CA LYS A 4 20.73 -17.80 24.79
C LYS A 4 19.49 -17.40 23.98
N ASP A 5 18.70 -18.36 23.51
CA ASP A 5 17.49 -18.11 22.73
C ASP A 5 16.39 -17.48 23.60
N ASP A 6 16.31 -17.88 24.86
CA ASP A 6 15.35 -17.31 25.82
C ASP A 6 15.76 -15.90 26.27
N GLU A 7 17.06 -15.62 26.41
CA GLU A 7 17.56 -14.26 26.62
C GLU A 7 17.30 -13.36 25.42
N LEU A 8 17.55 -13.83 24.20
CA LEU A 8 17.23 -13.12 22.95
C LEU A 8 15.75 -12.78 22.85
N ARG A 9 14.86 -13.73 23.20
CA ARG A 9 13.40 -13.48 23.22
C ARG A 9 13.02 -12.42 24.26
N LYS A 10 13.58 -12.47 25.46
CA LYS A 10 13.33 -11.46 26.50
C LYS A 10 13.82 -10.09 26.07
N LEU A 11 14.99 -10.01 25.45
CA LEU A 11 15.57 -8.76 24.95
C LEU A 11 14.71 -8.14 23.84
N ASN A 12 14.27 -8.96 22.88
CA ASN A 12 13.37 -8.53 21.80
C ASN A 12 12.03 -8.00 22.33
N ARG A 13 11.43 -8.66 23.33
CA ARG A 13 10.22 -8.16 24.02
C ARG A 13 10.46 -6.81 24.67
N LYS A 14 11.61 -6.62 25.33
CA LYS A 14 11.95 -5.37 26.02
C LYS A 14 12.20 -4.22 25.04
N ILE A 15 12.86 -4.49 23.91
CA ILE A 15 13.08 -3.53 22.82
C ILE A 15 11.74 -3.09 22.21
N SER A 16 10.85 -4.05 21.93
CA SER A 16 9.49 -3.76 21.42
C SER A 16 8.71 -2.83 22.37
N LEU A 17 8.72 -3.14 23.67
CA LEU A 17 8.09 -2.33 24.71
C LEU A 17 8.66 -0.90 24.80
N LEU A 18 9.98 -0.76 24.70
CA LEU A 18 10.64 0.55 24.74
C LEU A 18 10.29 1.40 23.51
N ASN A 19 10.29 0.80 22.31
CA ASN A 19 9.89 1.48 21.09
C ASN A 19 8.42 1.95 21.13
N MET A 20 7.53 1.12 21.68
CA MET A 20 6.12 1.50 21.88
C MET A 20 6.00 2.69 22.84
N LYS A 21 6.67 2.63 24.01
CA LYS A 21 6.64 3.72 24.99
C LYS A 21 7.21 5.02 24.43
N GLN A 22 8.31 4.94 23.69
CA GLN A 22 8.89 6.10 23.02
C GLN A 22 7.89 6.72 22.03
N GLY A 23 7.23 5.90 21.20
CA GLY A 23 6.22 6.39 20.26
C GLY A 23 4.98 7.01 20.91
N ILE A 24 4.58 6.53 22.10
CA ILE A 24 3.50 7.16 22.88
C ILE A 24 3.98 8.52 23.44
N LEU A 25 5.20 8.58 23.99
CA LEU A 25 5.80 9.79 24.55
C LEU A 25 6.04 10.89 23.51
N THR A 26 6.47 10.53 22.30
CA THR A 26 6.66 11.48 21.19
C THR A 26 5.35 11.84 20.48
N GLY A 27 4.25 11.16 20.80
CA GLY A 27 2.96 11.34 20.12
C GLY A 27 2.89 10.70 18.73
N ASP A 28 3.99 10.13 18.23
CA ASP A 28 4.06 9.47 16.92
C ASP A 28 3.03 8.35 16.79
N TYR A 29 2.71 7.65 17.89
CA TYR A 29 1.74 6.55 17.91
C TYR A 29 0.32 6.97 17.50
N TYR A 30 -0.03 8.25 17.64
CA TYR A 30 -1.33 8.77 17.25
C TYR A 30 -1.39 9.19 15.78
N THR A 31 -0.24 9.30 15.12
CA THR A 31 -0.17 9.62 13.69
C THR A 31 -0.41 8.39 12.81
N TYR A 32 -0.89 8.59 11.58
CA TYR A 32 -1.03 7.49 10.61
C TYR A 32 0.30 6.78 10.33
N LYS A 33 1.41 7.54 10.29
CA LYS A 33 2.76 7.00 10.11
C LYS A 33 3.15 6.08 11.27
N GLY A 34 2.87 6.48 12.52
CA GLY A 34 3.14 5.66 13.69
C GLY A 34 2.27 4.41 13.76
N LYS A 35 0.99 4.52 13.43
CA LYS A 35 0.07 3.36 13.35
C LYS A 35 0.48 2.36 12.27
N PHE A 36 0.92 2.83 11.10
CA PHE A 36 1.44 1.95 10.07
C PHE A 36 2.74 1.26 10.52
N LYS A 37 3.66 2.01 11.13
CA LYS A 37 4.91 1.46 11.67
C LYS A 37 4.64 0.41 12.76
N SER A 38 3.69 0.66 13.66
CA SER A 38 3.33 -0.29 14.72
C SER A 38 2.71 -1.55 14.12
N LEU A 39 1.82 -1.41 13.14
CA LEU A 39 1.25 -2.54 12.41
C LEU A 39 2.35 -3.40 11.78
N VAL A 40 3.28 -2.78 11.03
CA VAL A 40 4.39 -3.50 10.38
C VAL A 40 5.26 -4.24 11.41
N LEU A 41 5.48 -3.68 12.60
CA LEU A 41 6.21 -4.35 13.67
C LEU A 41 5.42 -5.50 14.32
N GLU A 42 4.10 -5.38 14.43
CA GLU A 42 3.22 -6.38 15.04
C GLU A 42 3.00 -7.60 14.13
N TYR A 43 2.73 -7.38 12.85
CA TYR A 43 2.37 -8.45 11.92
C TYR A 43 3.47 -8.82 10.92
N GLY A 44 4.41 -7.93 10.62
CA GLY A 44 5.49 -8.20 9.66
C GLY A 44 5.01 -8.35 8.21
N ALA A 45 5.49 -9.41 7.53
CA ALA A 45 5.24 -9.69 6.12
C ALA A 45 3.74 -9.70 5.68
N PRO A 46 2.79 -10.26 6.46
CA PRO A 46 1.35 -10.19 6.20
C PRO A 46 0.78 -8.83 5.78
N ILE A 47 1.25 -7.73 6.39
CA ILE A 47 0.74 -6.40 6.04
C ILE A 47 1.16 -5.98 4.66
N PHE A 48 2.38 -6.31 4.24
CA PHE A 48 2.85 -6.01 2.90
C PHE A 48 2.05 -6.80 1.86
N VAL A 49 1.75 -8.07 2.13
CA VAL A 49 0.89 -8.89 1.25
C VAL A 49 -0.49 -8.25 1.11
N TRP A 50 -1.10 -7.81 2.21
CA TRP A 50 -2.39 -7.13 2.16
C TRP A 50 -2.32 -5.79 1.41
N TYR A 51 -1.31 -4.98 1.70
CA TYR A 51 -1.08 -3.71 1.01
C TYR A 51 -0.97 -3.90 -0.50
N TYR A 52 -0.16 -4.85 -0.97
CA TYR A 52 -0.02 -5.15 -2.39
C TYR A 52 -1.30 -5.69 -3.01
N THR A 53 -2.08 -6.48 -2.26
CA THR A 53 -3.40 -6.94 -2.72
C THR A 53 -4.33 -5.76 -2.97
N VAL A 54 -4.40 -4.82 -2.02
CA VAL A 54 -5.20 -3.59 -2.17
C VAL A 54 -4.66 -2.75 -3.34
N TRP A 55 -3.35 -2.61 -3.47
CA TRP A 55 -2.72 -1.87 -4.58
C TRP A 55 -3.07 -2.47 -5.95
N ILE A 56 -2.95 -3.80 -6.12
CA ILE A 56 -3.26 -4.50 -7.37
C ILE A 56 -4.76 -4.39 -7.67
N SER A 57 -5.62 -4.54 -6.66
CA SER A 57 -7.06 -4.39 -6.84
C SER A 57 -7.45 -2.98 -7.27
N GLY A 58 -6.80 -1.94 -6.72
CA GLY A 58 -6.96 -0.56 -7.15
C GLY A 58 -6.49 -0.35 -8.58
N PHE A 59 -5.33 -0.91 -8.95
CA PHE A 59 -4.82 -0.85 -10.31
C PHE A 59 -5.81 -1.46 -11.32
N ALA A 60 -6.34 -2.66 -11.02
CA ALA A 60 -7.35 -3.30 -11.86
C ALA A 60 -8.65 -2.50 -11.97
N MET A 61 -9.09 -1.88 -10.86
CA MET A 61 -10.28 -1.03 -10.83
C MET A 61 -10.11 0.24 -11.68
N VAL A 62 -8.95 0.90 -11.58
CA VAL A 62 -8.62 2.08 -12.41
C VAL A 62 -8.52 1.69 -13.88
N TYR A 63 -7.86 0.58 -14.20
CA TYR A 63 -7.72 0.10 -15.57
C TYR A 63 -9.07 -0.23 -16.20
N GLY A 64 -9.93 -0.95 -15.47
CA GLY A 64 -11.29 -1.25 -15.90
C GLY A 64 -12.15 0.02 -16.02
N GLY A 65 -12.01 0.95 -15.06
CA GLY A 65 -12.69 2.24 -15.10
C GLY A 65 -12.31 3.09 -16.32
N LEU A 66 -11.05 3.08 -16.72
CA LEU A 66 -10.59 3.76 -17.95
C LEU A 66 -11.19 3.14 -19.21
N GLN A 67 -11.21 1.81 -19.31
CA GLN A 67 -11.83 1.12 -20.46
C GLN A 67 -13.34 1.40 -20.56
N VAL A 68 -14.04 1.39 -19.42
CA VAL A 68 -15.45 1.75 -19.38
C VAL A 68 -15.65 3.23 -19.72
N GLY A 69 -14.83 4.12 -19.18
CA GLY A 69 -14.86 5.56 -19.49
C GLY A 69 -14.61 5.86 -20.98
N GLN A 70 -13.71 5.11 -21.61
CA GLN A 70 -13.49 5.16 -23.07
C GLN A 70 -14.70 4.67 -23.85
N SER A 71 -15.25 3.51 -23.51
CA SER A 71 -16.41 2.95 -24.24
C SER A 71 -17.68 3.80 -24.08
N MET A 72 -17.80 4.55 -22.98
CA MET A 72 -18.88 5.52 -22.75
C MET A 72 -18.59 6.93 -23.28
N GLY A 73 -17.39 7.18 -23.83
CA GLY A 73 -17.02 8.47 -24.41
C GLY A 73 -16.70 9.59 -23.39
N PHE A 74 -16.52 9.27 -22.11
CA PHE A 74 -16.20 10.26 -21.06
C PHE A 74 -14.69 10.57 -20.97
N LEU A 75 -13.84 9.66 -21.42
CA LEU A 75 -12.38 9.79 -21.38
C LEU A 75 -11.78 9.23 -22.66
N ASP A 76 -11.06 10.05 -23.41
CA ASP A 76 -10.30 9.60 -24.58
C ASP A 76 -8.80 9.54 -24.24
N VAL A 77 -8.34 8.33 -23.92
CA VAL A 77 -6.91 8.08 -23.63
C VAL A 77 -6.06 8.26 -24.90
N MET A 78 -6.61 8.06 -26.10
CA MET A 78 -5.87 8.26 -27.34
C MET A 78 -5.62 9.75 -27.60
N GLU A 79 -6.60 10.61 -27.27
CA GLU A 79 -6.40 12.06 -27.31
C GLU A 79 -5.32 12.51 -26.31
N LEU A 80 -5.30 11.93 -25.10
CA LEU A 80 -4.26 12.22 -24.11
C LEU A 80 -2.87 11.77 -24.59
N ILE A 81 -2.76 10.58 -25.16
CA ILE A 81 -1.48 10.05 -25.67
C ILE A 81 -0.99 10.89 -26.85
N SER A 82 -1.86 11.20 -27.82
CA SER A 82 -1.49 12.05 -28.97
C SER A 82 -1.02 13.45 -28.57
N LYS A 83 -1.59 14.05 -27.52
CA LYS A 83 -1.05 15.30 -26.94
C LYS A 83 0.35 15.11 -26.40
N VAL A 84 0.60 14.03 -25.66
CA VAL A 84 1.93 13.72 -25.12
C VAL A 84 2.94 13.47 -26.24
N GLU A 85 2.56 12.76 -27.30
CA GLU A 85 3.41 12.56 -28.49
C GLU A 85 3.72 13.89 -29.17
N ALA A 86 2.74 14.77 -29.33
CA ALA A 86 2.93 16.10 -29.91
C ALA A 86 3.91 16.97 -29.10
N TYR A 87 3.92 16.84 -27.77
CA TYR A 87 4.87 17.55 -26.90
C TYR A 87 6.25 16.92 -26.84
N THR A 88 6.36 15.60 -26.94
CA THR A 88 7.61 14.88 -26.69
C THR A 88 8.32 14.45 -27.97
N GLY A 89 7.62 14.40 -29.11
CA GLY A 89 8.13 13.96 -30.41
C GLY A 89 8.35 12.45 -30.54
N TYR A 90 7.98 11.65 -29.53
CA TYR A 90 8.09 10.20 -29.56
C TYR A 90 6.77 9.56 -29.97
N ASN A 91 6.85 8.44 -30.71
CA ASN A 91 5.70 7.58 -31.01
C ASN A 91 5.54 6.58 -29.86
N LEU A 92 4.48 6.71 -29.09
CA LEU A 92 4.19 5.94 -27.90
C LEU A 92 3.17 4.85 -28.23
N ASP A 93 3.47 3.61 -27.84
CA ASP A 93 2.50 2.54 -27.91
C ASP A 93 1.26 2.91 -27.05
N PRO A 94 0.06 2.97 -27.66
CA PRO A 94 -1.16 3.32 -26.93
C PRO A 94 -1.44 2.43 -25.72
N THR A 95 -1.03 1.17 -25.79
CA THR A 95 -1.18 0.18 -24.72
C THR A 95 -0.33 0.56 -23.51
N LEU A 96 0.93 0.95 -23.76
CA LEU A 96 1.84 1.41 -22.71
C LEU A 96 1.40 2.73 -22.12
N GLY A 97 0.89 3.66 -22.94
CA GLY A 97 0.35 4.93 -22.46
C GLY A 97 -0.86 4.74 -21.54
N THR A 98 -1.74 3.79 -21.87
CA THR A 98 -2.90 3.44 -21.02
C THR A 98 -2.45 2.83 -19.68
N LEU A 99 -1.47 1.93 -19.69
CA LEU A 99 -0.92 1.36 -18.46
C LEU A 99 -0.19 2.41 -17.61
N ALA A 100 0.56 3.31 -18.23
CA ALA A 100 1.24 4.40 -17.55
C ALA A 100 0.24 5.36 -16.89
N LEU A 101 -0.83 5.73 -17.58
CA LEU A 101 -1.91 6.55 -17.03
C LEU A 101 -2.63 5.83 -15.88
N THR A 102 -2.89 4.54 -16.05
CA THR A 102 -3.49 3.70 -15.00
C THR A 102 -2.60 3.70 -13.76
N LEU A 103 -1.30 3.53 -13.92
CA LEU A 103 -0.34 3.52 -12.82
C LEU A 103 -0.31 4.87 -12.12
N ALA A 104 -0.25 5.97 -12.88
CA ALA A 104 -0.27 7.33 -12.32
C ALA A 104 -1.56 7.62 -11.53
N LEU A 105 -2.72 7.26 -12.07
CA LEU A 105 -4.01 7.40 -11.39
C LEU A 105 -4.11 6.47 -10.17
N ASN A 106 -3.56 5.27 -10.25
CA ASN A 106 -3.50 4.37 -9.11
C ASN A 106 -2.62 4.96 -8.00
N GLU A 107 -1.47 5.57 -8.29
CA GLU A 107 -0.65 6.22 -7.26
C GLU A 107 -1.31 7.47 -6.68
N LEU A 108 -2.14 8.19 -7.45
CA LEU A 108 -2.98 9.28 -6.91
C LEU A 108 -3.98 8.80 -5.83
N LEU A 109 -4.32 7.52 -5.79
CA LEU A 109 -5.15 6.93 -4.74
C LEU A 109 -4.37 6.59 -3.46
N GLU A 110 -3.04 6.70 -3.45
CA GLU A 110 -2.19 6.39 -2.29
C GLU A 110 -2.63 7.10 -0.99
N PRO A 111 -2.98 8.40 -0.99
CA PRO A 111 -3.43 9.10 0.22
C PRO A 111 -4.70 8.50 0.84
N ALA A 112 -5.57 7.89 0.03
CA ALA A 112 -6.76 7.18 0.50
C ALA A 112 -6.48 5.70 0.83
N ARG A 113 -5.56 5.08 0.09
CA ARG A 113 -5.16 3.67 0.24
C ARG A 113 -4.49 3.41 1.58
N ILE A 114 -3.57 4.27 2.02
CA ILE A 114 -2.83 4.08 3.26
C ILE A 114 -3.77 4.02 4.48
N PRO A 115 -4.71 4.98 4.70
CA PRO A 115 -5.72 4.88 5.74
C PRO A 115 -6.56 3.61 5.64
N PHE A 116 -7.04 3.26 4.44
CA PHE A 116 -7.84 2.05 4.23
C PHE A 116 -7.08 0.78 4.66
N VAL A 117 -5.81 0.65 4.26
CA VAL A 117 -4.96 -0.49 4.65
C VAL A 117 -4.75 -0.50 6.16
N ILE A 118 -4.49 0.65 6.80
CA ILE A 118 -4.31 0.71 8.27
C ILE A 118 -5.58 0.24 9.01
N PHE A 119 -6.76 0.64 8.55
CA PHE A 119 -8.03 0.24 9.18
C PHE A 119 -8.38 -1.23 8.93
N THR A 120 -8.04 -1.77 7.76
CA THR A 120 -8.39 -3.14 7.37
C THR A 120 -7.31 -4.17 7.70
N ALA A 121 -6.07 -3.74 7.96
CA ALA A 121 -4.95 -4.64 8.21
C ALA A 121 -5.16 -5.53 9.44
N LYS A 122 -5.67 -5.01 10.56
CA LYS A 122 -5.92 -5.82 11.77
C LYS A 122 -6.93 -6.95 11.56
N PRO A 123 -8.15 -6.71 11.05
CA PRO A 123 -9.11 -7.79 10.83
C PRO A 123 -8.62 -8.81 9.80
N VAL A 124 -8.00 -8.34 8.70
CA VAL A 124 -7.47 -9.22 7.65
C VAL A 124 -6.31 -10.06 8.18
N ALA A 125 -5.35 -9.45 8.85
CA ALA A 125 -4.19 -10.17 9.37
C ALA A 125 -4.60 -11.18 10.46
N ASN A 126 -5.56 -10.86 11.33
CA ASN A 126 -6.06 -11.84 12.31
C ASN A 126 -6.79 -13.03 11.66
N TYR A 127 -7.44 -12.83 10.51
CA TYR A 127 -8.13 -13.90 9.79
C TYR A 127 -7.18 -14.81 9.02
N PHE A 128 -6.23 -14.23 8.28
CA PHE A 128 -5.30 -14.99 7.42
C PHE A 128 -4.03 -15.43 8.13
N PHE A 129 -3.58 -14.67 9.12
CA PHE A 129 -2.33 -14.87 9.87
C PHE A 129 -2.61 -14.71 11.37
N PRO A 130 -3.45 -15.59 11.95
CA PRO A 130 -3.76 -15.52 13.36
C PRO A 130 -2.46 -15.51 14.16
N PRO A 131 -2.33 -14.64 15.18
CA PRO A 131 -1.13 -14.57 16.00
C PRO A 131 -0.88 -15.95 16.60
N LYS A 132 0.19 -16.61 16.15
CA LYS A 132 0.68 -17.82 16.80
C LYS A 132 1.27 -17.36 18.13
N PHE A 133 0.59 -17.69 19.22
CA PHE A 133 1.07 -17.49 20.59
C PHE A 133 2.55 -17.84 20.74
#